data_AF-A0A524MM87-F1
#
_entry.id   AF-A0A524MM87-F1
#
_cell.length_a   1.000
_cell.length_b   1.000
_cell.length_c   1.000
_cell.angle_alpha   90.00
_cell.angle_beta   90.00
_cell.angle_gamma   90.00
#
_symmetry.space_group_name_H-M   'P 1'
#
loop_
_entity.id
_entity.type
_entity.pdbx_description
1 polymer ?
#
loop_
_entity_poly.entity_id
_entity_poly.type
_entity_poly.pdbx_seq_one_letter_code
_entity_poly.pdbx_strand_id
1 'polypeptide(L)'
;MIEASFGVKHYRSAKARFLKPVLMNFFAVECPRFFGPTLREKLADELINLFEALAPERTRIKPGQMLWNALDKNTRGDAPRRRYVPVVLTVVCEDDVEQLIQGARMTKISENAIARLIREAYEQGGILSSRDLALILNRETTWTSERRKRYEAEHACVLPHTGALHDMGSCVTHKTTIVRKVVLERKDPAVVARECNHCQASVDRYLKDYHRVKTLYKLDQDIEFIHLATQIAKHVIKQYIALIEEEEKTS
;
A
#
# COMPACT_ATOMS: atom_id res chain seq x y z
N MET A 1 -38.78 19.82 -40.28
CA MET A 1 -38.19 18.59 -39.70
C MET A 1 -37.21 18.05 -40.74
N ILE A 2 -35.90 18.11 -40.49
CA ILE A 2 -34.91 17.66 -41.49
C ILE A 2 -34.98 16.14 -41.57
N GLU A 3 -35.24 15.60 -42.76
CA GLU A 3 -35.31 14.15 -42.95
C GLU A 3 -33.94 13.52 -42.68
N ALA A 4 -33.91 12.47 -41.85
CA ALA A 4 -32.68 11.74 -41.57
C ALA A 4 -32.15 11.08 -42.86
N SER A 5 -30.85 11.23 -43.13
CA SER A 5 -30.21 10.69 -44.33
C SER A 5 -30.34 9.16 -44.42
N PHE A 6 -30.26 8.62 -45.64
CA PHE A 6 -30.28 7.16 -45.89
C PHE A 6 -29.30 6.41 -44.99
N GLY A 7 -28.07 6.91 -44.85
CA GLY A 7 -27.05 6.29 -44.01
C GLY A 7 -27.44 6.22 -42.53
N VAL A 8 -28.15 7.23 -42.01
CA VAL A 8 -28.66 7.21 -40.64
C VAL A 8 -29.75 6.16 -40.47
N LYS A 9 -30.71 6.08 -41.41
CA LYS A 9 -31.79 5.09 -41.35
C LYS A 9 -31.25 3.66 -41.45
N HIS A 10 -30.25 3.43 -42.30
CA HIS A 10 -29.75 2.08 -42.61
C HIS A 10 -28.67 1.56 -41.63
N TYR A 11 -27.75 2.43 -41.18
CA TYR A 11 -26.58 1.98 -40.40
C TYR A 11 -26.62 2.32 -38.90
N ARG A 12 -27.59 3.13 -38.42
CA ARG A 12 -27.64 3.53 -37.00
C ARG A 12 -27.78 2.34 -36.05
N SER A 13 -28.56 1.32 -36.43
CA SER A 13 -28.75 0.10 -35.61
C SER A 13 -27.46 -0.69 -35.44
N ALA A 14 -26.52 -0.61 -36.40
CA ALA A 14 -25.22 -1.28 -36.30
C ALA A 14 -24.40 -0.80 -35.09
N LYS A 15 -24.61 0.45 -34.62
CA LYS A 15 -23.97 0.96 -33.40
C LYS A 15 -24.32 0.13 -32.15
N ALA A 16 -25.48 -0.53 -32.12
CA ALA A 16 -25.90 -1.33 -30.96
C ALA A 16 -24.99 -2.56 -30.70
N ARG A 17 -24.13 -2.93 -31.65
CA ARG A 17 -23.24 -4.10 -31.56
C ARG A 17 -21.96 -3.83 -30.75
N PHE A 18 -21.63 -2.57 -30.47
CA PHE A 18 -20.41 -2.21 -29.72
C PHE A 18 -20.61 -2.34 -28.20
N LEU A 19 -19.52 -2.52 -27.47
CA LEU A 19 -19.53 -2.85 -26.04
C LEU A 19 -20.35 -1.87 -25.18
N LYS A 20 -20.16 -0.55 -25.37
CA LYS A 20 -20.89 0.48 -24.60
C LYS A 20 -22.41 0.36 -24.79
N PRO A 21 -22.96 0.37 -26.02
CA PRO A 21 -24.38 0.11 -26.25
C PRO A 21 -24.89 -1.25 -25.72
N VAL A 22 -24.08 -2.32 -25.78
CA VAL A 22 -24.44 -3.62 -25.21
C VAL A 22 -24.61 -3.52 -23.68
N LEU A 23 -23.68 -2.87 -22.97
CA LEU A 23 -23.79 -2.63 -21.53
C LEU A 23 -24.99 -1.74 -21.18
N MET A 24 -25.24 -0.68 -21.95
CA MET A 24 -26.41 0.17 -21.76
C MET A 24 -27.71 -0.61 -21.93
N ASN A 25 -27.79 -1.53 -22.91
CA ASN A 25 -28.94 -2.38 -23.11
C ASN A 25 -29.09 -3.43 -21.99
N PHE A 26 -27.99 -4.01 -21.50
CA PHE A 26 -28.00 -4.90 -20.34
C PHE A 26 -28.67 -4.21 -19.14
N PHE A 27 -28.24 -2.99 -18.79
CA PHE A 27 -28.88 -2.24 -17.71
C PHE A 27 -30.34 -1.88 -18.00
N ALA A 28 -30.70 -1.69 -19.27
CA ALA A 28 -32.07 -1.42 -19.67
C ALA A 28 -33.00 -2.62 -19.43
N VAL A 29 -32.50 -3.83 -19.66
CA VAL A 29 -33.26 -5.09 -19.56
C VAL A 29 -33.27 -5.59 -18.12
N GLU A 30 -32.10 -5.66 -17.47
CA GLU A 30 -31.93 -6.27 -16.15
C GLU A 30 -32.24 -5.28 -15.00
N CYS A 31 -32.06 -3.98 -15.23
CA CYS A 31 -32.27 -2.92 -14.22
C CYS A 31 -33.22 -1.80 -14.71
N PRO A 32 -34.39 -2.13 -15.29
CA PRO A 32 -35.21 -1.18 -16.05
C PRO A 32 -35.73 -0.01 -15.19
N ARG A 33 -35.98 -0.25 -13.89
CA ARG A 33 -36.55 0.74 -12.96
C ARG A 33 -35.51 1.58 -12.20
N PHE A 34 -34.23 1.20 -12.26
CA PHE A 34 -33.19 1.81 -11.43
C PHE A 34 -32.37 2.86 -12.17
N PHE A 35 -32.15 2.66 -13.47
CA PHE A 35 -31.22 3.51 -14.22
C PHE A 35 -31.93 4.09 -15.45
N GLY A 36 -32.04 5.42 -15.51
CA GLY A 36 -32.46 6.13 -16.73
C GLY A 36 -31.36 6.15 -17.79
N PRO A 37 -31.65 6.56 -19.05
CA PRO A 37 -30.70 6.49 -20.17
C PRO A 37 -29.33 7.13 -19.88
N THR A 38 -29.31 8.32 -19.28
CA THR A 38 -28.08 9.04 -18.94
C THR A 38 -27.24 8.31 -17.88
N LEU A 39 -27.88 7.69 -16.89
CA LEU A 39 -27.17 6.96 -15.84
C LEU A 39 -26.61 5.64 -16.38
N ARG A 40 -27.34 4.94 -17.25
CA ARG A 40 -26.83 3.73 -17.94
C ARG A 40 -25.59 4.03 -18.77
N GLU A 41 -25.59 5.17 -19.46
CA GLU A 41 -24.43 5.60 -20.24
C GLU A 41 -23.20 5.79 -19.36
N LYS A 42 -23.34 6.55 -18.26
CA LYS A 42 -22.24 6.75 -17.30
C LYS A 42 -21.77 5.44 -16.68
N LEU A 43 -22.68 4.55 -16.30
CA LEU A 43 -22.32 3.24 -15.74
C LEU A 43 -21.58 2.37 -16.77
N ALA A 44 -21.99 2.40 -18.04
CA ALA A 44 -21.29 1.68 -19.10
C ALA A 44 -19.86 2.22 -19.31
N ASP A 45 -19.68 3.55 -19.28
CA ASP A 45 -18.34 4.16 -19.37
C ASP A 45 -17.45 3.76 -18.18
N GLU A 46 -17.97 3.83 -16.95
CA GLU A 46 -17.24 3.42 -15.74
C GLU A 46 -16.87 1.93 -15.76
N LEU A 47 -17.77 1.06 -16.23
CA LEU A 47 -17.49 -0.37 -16.37
C LEU A 47 -16.40 -0.65 -17.42
N ILE A 48 -16.43 0.06 -18.54
CA ILE A 48 -15.39 -0.06 -19.57
C ILE A 48 -14.05 0.40 -19.00
N ASN A 49 -14.01 1.55 -18.33
CA ASN A 49 -12.79 2.04 -17.70
C ASN A 49 -12.24 1.06 -16.65
N LEU A 50 -13.12 0.47 -15.83
CA LEU A 50 -12.76 -0.57 -14.87
C LEU A 50 -12.20 -1.82 -15.57
N PHE A 51 -12.85 -2.26 -16.64
CA PHE A 51 -12.42 -3.42 -17.41
C PHE A 51 -11.04 -3.20 -18.03
N GLU A 52 -10.81 -2.06 -18.68
CA GLU A 52 -9.52 -1.69 -19.28
C GLU A 52 -8.41 -1.61 -18.22
N ALA A 53 -8.74 -1.14 -17.00
CA ALA A 53 -7.79 -1.08 -15.90
C ALA A 53 -7.46 -2.48 -15.34
N LEU A 54 -8.46 -3.37 -15.23
CA LEU A 54 -8.31 -4.72 -14.66
C LEU A 54 -7.86 -5.79 -15.66
N ALA A 55 -7.98 -5.51 -16.96
CA ALA A 55 -7.61 -6.42 -18.05
C ALA A 55 -6.87 -5.63 -19.15
N PRO A 56 -5.71 -5.02 -18.84
CA PRO A 56 -4.92 -4.31 -19.83
C PRO A 56 -4.50 -5.28 -20.95
N GLU A 57 -4.35 -4.76 -22.16
CA GLU A 57 -3.91 -5.54 -23.31
C GLU A 57 -2.66 -6.38 -22.97
N ARG A 58 -2.68 -7.67 -23.33
CA ARG A 58 -1.60 -8.63 -23.01
C ARG A 58 -0.22 -8.16 -23.46
N THR A 59 -0.15 -7.30 -24.47
CA THR A 59 1.07 -6.65 -24.98
C THR A 59 1.76 -5.74 -23.96
N ARG A 60 1.10 -5.39 -22.85
CA ARG A 60 1.62 -4.50 -21.80
C ARG A 60 2.26 -5.23 -20.62
N ILE A 61 2.12 -6.54 -20.51
CA ILE A 61 2.71 -7.34 -19.42
C ILE A 61 3.87 -8.18 -19.99
N LYS A 62 5.08 -7.98 -19.47
CA LYS A 62 6.27 -8.73 -19.90
C LYS A 62 6.33 -10.11 -19.22
N PRO A 63 7.05 -11.09 -19.80
CA PRO A 63 7.36 -12.34 -19.11
C PRO A 63 7.94 -12.09 -17.71
N GLY A 64 7.51 -12.87 -16.72
CA GLY A 64 7.92 -12.70 -15.32
C GLY A 64 7.15 -11.62 -14.54
N GLN A 65 6.29 -10.84 -15.20
CA GLN A 65 5.40 -9.88 -14.55
C GLN A 65 3.99 -10.45 -14.30
N MET A 66 3.29 -9.89 -13.32
CA MET A 66 1.89 -10.17 -13.04
C MET A 66 1.08 -8.89 -12.81
N LEU A 67 -0.21 -8.93 -13.12
CA LEU A 67 -1.16 -7.90 -12.72
C LEU A 67 -1.73 -8.24 -11.33
N TRP A 68 -1.73 -7.27 -10.43
CA TRP A 68 -2.27 -7.42 -9.07
C TRP A 68 -3.10 -6.20 -8.67
N ASN A 69 -4.21 -6.42 -7.97
CA ASN A 69 -5.01 -5.34 -7.41
C ASN A 69 -4.50 -4.98 -6.00
N ALA A 70 -3.63 -3.97 -5.93
CA ALA A 70 -3.10 -3.48 -4.67
C ALA A 70 -4.06 -2.47 -4.01
N LEU A 71 -3.97 -2.32 -2.69
CA LEU A 71 -4.73 -1.29 -1.97
C LEU A 71 -4.27 0.11 -2.41
N ASP A 72 -5.19 1.03 -2.70
CA ASP A 72 -4.85 2.43 -3.01
C ASP A 72 -4.12 3.06 -1.82
N LYS A 73 -2.93 3.64 -2.07
CA LYS A 73 -2.08 4.22 -1.02
C LYS A 73 -2.76 5.33 -0.20
N ASN A 74 -3.79 5.97 -0.77
CA ASN A 74 -4.56 7.02 -0.14
C ASN A 74 -5.78 6.50 0.64
N THR A 75 -6.02 5.18 0.64
CA THR A 75 -7.12 4.57 1.39
C THR A 75 -6.61 3.62 2.45
N ARG A 76 -7.02 3.82 3.70
CA ARG A 76 -6.65 2.92 4.79
C ARG A 76 -7.26 1.52 4.54
N GLY A 77 -6.50 0.46 4.84
CA GLY A 77 -6.92 -0.91 4.48
C GLY A 77 -8.12 -1.47 5.25
N ASP A 78 -8.44 -0.88 6.40
CA ASP A 78 -9.65 -1.15 7.19
C ASP A 78 -10.81 -0.18 6.89
N ALA A 79 -10.64 0.76 5.95
CA ALA A 79 -11.70 1.68 5.58
C ALA A 79 -12.86 0.91 4.91
N PRO A 80 -14.14 1.19 5.27
CA PRO A 80 -15.30 0.56 4.63
C PRO A 80 -15.38 0.78 3.11
N ARG A 81 -14.82 1.89 2.63
CA ARG A 81 -14.73 2.28 1.21
C ARG A 81 -13.30 2.27 0.70
N ARG A 82 -12.54 1.22 1.01
CA ARG A 82 -11.19 1.04 0.47
C ARG A 82 -11.23 0.90 -1.05
N ARG A 83 -10.22 1.45 -1.71
CA ARG A 83 -10.08 1.36 -3.16
C ARG A 83 -8.91 0.45 -3.48
N TYR A 84 -8.97 -0.17 -4.65
CA TYR A 84 -7.88 -0.94 -5.20
C TYR A 84 -7.43 -0.31 -6.50
N VAL A 85 -6.14 -0.38 -6.76
CA VAL A 85 -5.53 0.06 -8.01
C VAL A 85 -4.82 -1.14 -8.64
N PRO A 86 -5.03 -1.40 -9.94
CA PRO A 86 -4.28 -2.43 -10.64
C PRO A 86 -2.83 -1.97 -10.80
N VAL A 87 -1.89 -2.84 -10.44
CA VAL A 87 -0.45 -2.63 -10.54
C VAL A 87 0.21 -3.80 -11.24
N VAL A 88 1.23 -3.52 -12.04
CA VAL A 88 2.07 -4.54 -12.68
C VAL A 88 3.31 -4.78 -11.80
N LEU A 89 3.53 -6.03 -11.42
CA LEU A 89 4.58 -6.43 -10.49
C LEU A 89 5.54 -7.42 -11.16
N THR A 90 6.85 -7.19 -11.03
CA THR A 90 7.90 -8.04 -11.57
C THR A 90 8.27 -9.13 -10.57
N VAL A 91 7.60 -10.28 -10.67
CA VAL A 91 7.80 -11.43 -9.78
C VAL A 91 9.08 -12.19 -10.12
N VAL A 92 9.35 -12.39 -11.41
CA VAL A 92 10.58 -12.99 -11.92
C VAL A 92 11.33 -11.93 -12.72
N CYS A 93 12.55 -11.64 -12.30
CA CYS A 93 13.43 -10.65 -12.92
C CYS A 93 14.66 -11.35 -13.50
N GLU A 94 15.13 -10.91 -14.67
CA GLU A 94 16.30 -11.49 -15.34
C GLU A 94 17.56 -11.35 -14.47
N ASP A 95 17.79 -10.18 -13.88
CA ASP A 95 18.89 -9.93 -12.93
C ASP A 95 18.88 -10.87 -11.72
N ASP A 96 17.70 -11.30 -11.25
CA ASP A 96 17.59 -12.26 -10.15
C ASP A 96 18.08 -13.64 -10.59
N VAL A 97 17.77 -14.04 -11.83
CA VAL A 97 18.23 -15.29 -12.44
C VAL A 97 19.74 -15.26 -12.65
N GLU A 98 20.28 -14.16 -13.17
CA GLU A 98 21.72 -13.97 -13.36
C GLU A 98 22.49 -14.07 -12.03
N GLN A 99 21.98 -13.42 -10.97
CA GLN A 99 22.58 -13.53 -9.64
C GLN A 99 22.54 -14.97 -9.11
N LEU A 100 21.46 -15.71 -9.34
CA LEU A 100 21.37 -17.14 -8.97
C LEU A 100 22.40 -17.97 -9.73
N ILE A 101 22.60 -17.73 -11.03
CA ILE A 101 23.63 -18.39 -11.85
C ILE A 101 25.03 -18.11 -11.27
N GLN A 102 25.27 -16.90 -10.78
CA GLN A 102 26.51 -16.50 -10.12
C GLN A 102 26.67 -17.05 -8.69
N GLY A 103 25.71 -17.84 -8.20
CA GLY A 103 25.77 -18.49 -6.89
C GLY A 103 25.15 -17.67 -5.74
N ALA A 104 24.40 -16.62 -6.03
CA ALA A 104 23.65 -15.90 -5.01
C ALA A 104 22.65 -16.84 -4.31
N ARG A 105 22.45 -16.64 -3.00
CA ARG A 105 21.48 -17.43 -2.24
C ARG A 105 20.05 -16.99 -2.59
N MET A 106 19.16 -17.95 -2.80
CA MET A 106 17.72 -17.71 -3.02
C MET A 106 17.08 -16.80 -1.95
N THR A 107 17.59 -16.84 -0.72
CA THR A 107 17.17 -15.97 0.37
C THR A 107 17.40 -14.48 0.09
N LYS A 108 18.54 -14.13 -0.52
CA LYS A 108 18.89 -12.74 -0.87
C LYS A 108 18.07 -12.26 -2.06
N ILE A 109 17.87 -13.13 -3.04
CA ILE A 109 16.97 -12.88 -4.18
C ILE A 109 15.55 -12.60 -3.70
N SER A 110 15.05 -13.39 -2.75
CA SER A 110 13.73 -13.18 -2.16
C SER A 110 13.59 -11.83 -1.45
N GLU A 111 14.64 -11.37 -0.76
CA GLU A 111 14.67 -10.07 -0.10
C GLU A 111 14.62 -8.92 -1.11
N ASN A 112 15.43 -9.02 -2.18
CA ASN A 112 15.43 -8.07 -3.29
C ASN A 112 14.08 -8.04 -4.02
N ALA A 113 13.50 -9.21 -4.31
CA ALA A 113 12.20 -9.34 -4.95
C ALA A 113 11.09 -8.70 -4.11
N ILE A 114 11.04 -8.96 -2.79
CA ILE A 114 10.07 -8.32 -1.89
C ILE A 114 10.21 -6.79 -1.94
N ALA A 115 11.44 -6.27 -1.89
CA ALA A 115 11.67 -4.84 -1.96
C ALA A 115 11.23 -4.24 -3.30
N ARG A 116 11.53 -4.92 -4.43
CA ARG A 116 11.10 -4.55 -5.78
C ARG A 116 9.56 -4.50 -5.87
N LEU A 117 8.88 -5.56 -5.47
CA LEU A 117 7.40 -5.64 -5.50
C LEU A 117 6.74 -4.51 -4.71
N ILE A 118 7.27 -4.18 -3.52
CA ILE A 118 6.73 -3.07 -2.72
C ILE A 118 6.94 -1.72 -3.41
N ARG A 119 8.12 -1.48 -4.00
CA ARG A 119 8.42 -0.22 -4.70
C ARG A 119 7.57 -0.04 -5.96
N GLU A 120 7.50 -1.07 -6.81
CA GLU A 120 6.70 -1.05 -8.04
C GLU A 120 5.23 -0.79 -7.76
N ALA A 121 4.67 -1.42 -6.72
CA ALA A 121 3.30 -1.15 -6.29
C ALA A 121 3.11 0.32 -5.88
N TYR A 122 4.04 0.85 -5.08
CA TYR A 122 3.98 2.22 -4.56
C TYR A 122 4.07 3.29 -5.66
N GLU A 123 4.97 3.08 -6.61
CA GLU A 123 5.15 3.94 -7.79
C GLU A 123 3.87 4.00 -8.63
N GLN A 124 3.12 2.89 -8.71
CA GLN A 124 1.83 2.80 -9.41
C GLN A 124 0.63 3.22 -8.54
N GLY A 125 0.86 3.77 -7.34
CA GLY A 125 -0.19 4.27 -6.45
C GLY A 125 -0.83 3.23 -5.54
N GLY A 126 -0.34 1.99 -5.57
CA GLY A 126 -0.78 0.89 -4.70
C GLY A 126 0.13 0.68 -3.50
N ILE A 127 -0.32 -0.07 -2.50
CA ILE A 127 0.51 -0.55 -1.40
C ILE A 127 0.25 -2.04 -1.16
N LEU A 128 1.32 -2.79 -0.91
CA LEU A 128 1.25 -4.20 -0.60
C LEU A 128 1.33 -4.42 0.91
N SER A 129 0.47 -5.29 1.41
CA SER A 129 0.56 -5.87 2.74
C SER A 129 1.45 -7.11 2.74
N SER A 130 1.89 -7.55 3.93
CA SER A 130 2.57 -8.85 4.06
C SER A 130 1.71 -10.02 3.59
N ARG A 131 0.37 -9.89 3.59
CA ARG A 131 -0.57 -10.88 3.05
C ARG A 131 -0.53 -10.93 1.53
N ASP A 132 -0.49 -9.78 0.87
CA ASP A 132 -0.35 -9.73 -0.59
C ASP A 132 0.97 -10.38 -1.03
N LEU A 133 2.08 -10.01 -0.39
CA LEU A 133 3.40 -10.60 -0.68
C LEU A 133 3.41 -12.12 -0.42
N ALA A 134 2.75 -12.57 0.64
CA ALA A 134 2.63 -13.99 0.96
C ALA A 134 1.88 -14.77 -0.12
N LEU A 135 0.77 -14.21 -0.63
CA LEU A 135 -0.01 -14.80 -1.72
C LEU A 135 0.78 -14.82 -3.03
N ILE A 136 1.41 -13.71 -3.39
CA ILE A 136 2.20 -13.59 -4.63
C ILE A 136 3.37 -14.58 -4.65
N LEU A 137 4.05 -14.74 -3.51
CA LEU A 137 5.26 -15.56 -3.41
C LEU A 137 4.99 -17.01 -2.96
N ASN A 138 3.74 -17.37 -2.66
CA ASN A 138 3.35 -18.65 -2.05
C ASN A 138 4.17 -18.97 -0.78
N ARG A 139 4.22 -18.02 0.15
CA ARG A 139 4.96 -18.11 1.43
C ARG A 139 4.10 -17.66 2.59
N GLU A 140 4.58 -17.91 3.81
CA GLU A 140 3.94 -17.42 5.02
C GLU A 140 4.15 -15.91 5.19
N THR A 141 3.17 -15.25 5.82
CA THR A 141 3.24 -13.80 6.10
C THR A 141 4.37 -13.42 7.07
N THR A 142 4.73 -14.34 7.97
CA THR A 142 5.88 -14.23 8.88
C THR A 142 7.17 -14.17 8.08
N TRP A 143 7.37 -15.12 7.17
CA TRP A 143 8.55 -15.20 6.31
C TRP A 143 8.71 -13.94 5.44
N THR A 144 7.63 -13.46 4.79
CA THR A 144 7.72 -12.24 3.95
C THR A 144 8.05 -11.00 4.79
N SER A 145 7.49 -10.90 5.99
CA SER A 145 7.79 -9.84 6.94
C SER A 145 9.26 -9.86 7.41
N GLU A 146 9.81 -11.03 7.72
CA GLU A 146 11.21 -11.19 8.13
C GLU A 146 12.20 -10.88 7.01
N ARG A 147 11.90 -11.29 5.76
CA ARG A 147 12.72 -10.96 4.58
C ARG A 147 12.70 -9.45 4.32
N ARG A 148 11.52 -8.81 4.37
CA ARG A 148 11.41 -7.34 4.28
C ARG A 148 12.27 -6.65 5.34
N LYS A 149 12.13 -7.01 6.62
CA LYS A 149 12.90 -6.39 7.72
C LYS A 149 14.40 -6.53 7.54
N ARG A 150 14.88 -7.69 7.07
CA ARG A 150 16.32 -7.89 6.81
C ARG A 150 16.81 -7.03 5.66
N TYR A 151 16.04 -6.92 4.57
CA TYR A 151 16.34 -5.99 3.50
C TYR A 151 16.42 -4.53 3.99
N GLU A 152 15.41 -4.08 4.75
CA GLU A 152 15.33 -2.73 5.33
C GLU A 152 16.53 -2.42 6.24
N ALA A 153 16.93 -3.38 7.09
CA ALA A 153 18.08 -3.24 7.97
C ALA A 153 19.41 -3.17 7.19
N GLU A 154 19.60 -4.04 6.21
CA GLU A 154 20.83 -4.09 5.41
C GLU A 154 21.04 -2.83 4.55
N HIS A 155 19.95 -2.24 4.04
CA HIS A 155 20.01 -1.06 3.17
C HIS A 155 19.69 0.24 3.91
N ALA A 156 19.56 0.19 5.24
CA ALA A 156 19.19 1.34 6.09
C ALA A 156 17.99 2.15 5.55
N CYS A 157 16.96 1.46 5.05
CA CYS A 157 15.80 2.08 4.41
C CYS A 157 14.48 1.59 4.99
N VAL A 158 13.40 2.32 4.76
CA VAL A 158 12.03 1.89 5.09
C VAL A 158 11.24 1.70 3.80
N LEU A 159 10.70 0.51 3.58
CA LEU A 159 9.91 0.24 2.38
C LEU A 159 8.48 0.75 2.56
N PRO A 160 7.86 1.33 1.50
CA PRO A 160 6.52 1.92 1.59
C PRO A 160 5.42 0.84 1.59
N HIS A 161 5.25 0.16 2.72
CA HIS A 161 4.26 -0.89 2.91
C HIS A 161 3.12 -0.46 3.85
N THR A 162 2.02 -1.21 3.89
CA THR A 162 0.80 -0.85 4.66
C THR A 162 1.07 -0.51 6.14
N GLY A 163 1.91 -1.29 6.80
CA GLY A 163 2.27 -1.09 8.20
C GLY A 163 3.17 0.13 8.48
N ALA A 164 3.98 0.56 7.51
CA ALA A 164 4.68 1.84 7.61
C ALA A 164 3.65 2.96 7.39
N LEU A 165 3.04 3.02 6.21
CA LEU A 165 2.25 4.18 5.78
C LEU A 165 0.94 4.42 6.55
N HIS A 166 0.25 3.37 6.97
CA HIS A 166 -1.09 3.47 7.58
C HIS A 166 -1.12 3.13 9.06
N ASP A 167 0.04 2.94 9.71
CA ASP A 167 0.14 2.42 11.08
C ASP A 167 -0.52 1.06 11.29
N MET A 168 -0.79 0.33 10.21
CA MET A 168 -1.53 -0.92 10.24
C MET A 168 -0.57 -2.09 10.47
N GLY A 169 -0.33 -2.40 11.74
CA GLY A 169 0.41 -3.58 12.17
C GLY A 169 1.22 -3.36 13.43
N SER A 170 1.77 -4.43 13.98
CA SER A 170 2.73 -4.39 15.09
C SER A 170 4.12 -3.92 14.64
N CYS A 171 4.24 -3.17 13.53
CA CYS A 171 5.48 -2.51 13.09
C CYS A 171 5.81 -1.34 14.03
N VAL A 172 6.00 -1.66 15.30
CA VAL A 172 6.42 -0.76 16.37
C VAL A 172 7.81 -0.20 16.07
N THR A 173 8.64 -0.98 15.38
CA THR A 173 9.97 -0.57 14.93
C THR A 173 9.93 0.71 14.12
N HIS A 174 8.94 0.91 13.26
CA HIS A 174 8.84 2.12 12.45
C HIS A 174 8.53 3.38 13.31
N LYS A 175 7.61 3.28 14.29
CA LYS A 175 7.30 4.39 15.22
C LYS A 175 8.52 4.76 16.05
N THR A 176 9.19 3.75 16.59
CA THR A 176 10.45 3.87 17.34
C THR A 176 11.56 4.47 16.48
N THR A 177 11.67 4.11 15.19
CA THR A 177 12.64 4.69 14.24
C THR A 177 12.36 6.17 13.96
N ILE A 178 11.10 6.57 13.75
CA ILE A 178 10.76 7.99 13.59
C ILE A 178 11.16 8.77 14.84
N VAL A 179 10.75 8.29 16.02
CA VAL A 179 11.07 8.96 17.29
C VAL A 179 12.59 9.02 17.50
N ARG A 180 13.33 7.94 17.21
CA ARG A 180 14.79 7.90 17.27
C ARG A 180 15.44 8.97 16.39
N LYS A 181 15.02 9.09 15.12
CA LYS A 181 15.55 10.10 14.19
C LYS A 181 15.35 11.53 14.69
N VAL A 182 14.19 11.81 15.29
CA VAL A 182 13.92 13.15 15.83
C VAL A 182 14.64 13.40 17.15
N VAL A 183 14.59 12.45 18.08
CA VAL A 183 15.07 12.64 19.46
C VAL A 183 16.58 12.44 19.59
N LEU A 184 17.12 11.35 19.05
CA LEU A 184 18.55 11.01 19.15
C LEU A 184 19.36 11.67 18.03
N GLU A 185 18.91 11.57 16.78
CA GLU A 185 19.64 12.16 15.63
C GLU A 185 19.36 13.66 15.46
N ARG A 186 18.46 14.25 16.26
CA ARG A 186 18.08 15.68 16.24
C ARG A 186 17.62 16.17 14.87
N LYS A 187 17.06 15.29 14.05
CA LYS A 187 16.53 15.65 12.73
C LYS A 187 15.23 16.44 12.85
N ASP A 188 15.04 17.36 11.91
CA ASP A 188 13.78 18.10 11.79
C ASP A 188 12.60 17.13 11.50
N PRO A 189 11.49 17.21 12.26
CA PRO A 189 10.33 16.33 12.08
C PRO A 189 9.76 16.32 10.65
N ALA A 190 9.80 17.44 9.93
CA ALA A 190 9.30 17.51 8.54
C ALA A 190 10.27 16.87 7.54
N VAL A 191 11.58 16.83 7.85
CA VAL A 191 12.53 16.01 7.10
C VAL A 191 12.26 14.53 7.35
N VAL A 192 12.08 14.11 8.61
CA VAL A 192 11.78 12.71 8.95
C VAL A 192 10.46 12.24 8.35
N ALA A 193 9.43 13.09 8.33
CA ALA A 193 8.16 12.81 7.67
C ALA A 193 8.37 12.43 6.18
N ARG A 194 9.19 13.20 5.46
CA ARG A 194 9.53 12.92 4.06
C ARG A 194 10.39 11.66 3.90
N GLU A 195 11.42 11.49 4.72
CA GLU A 195 12.28 10.28 4.69
C GLU A 195 11.48 8.99 4.92
N CYS A 196 10.49 9.03 5.80
CA CYS A 196 9.70 7.85 6.17
C CYS A 196 8.41 7.69 5.35
N ASN A 197 8.08 8.61 4.44
CA ASN A 197 6.80 8.67 3.72
C ASN A 197 5.56 8.83 4.63
N HIS A 198 5.68 9.64 5.69
CA HIS A 198 4.59 9.99 6.61
C HIS A 198 4.11 11.42 6.42
N CYS A 199 2.87 11.68 6.83
CA CYS A 199 2.43 13.05 7.06
C CYS A 199 2.99 13.58 8.39
N GLN A 200 3.19 14.90 8.46
CA GLN A 200 3.68 15.57 9.67
C GLN A 200 2.81 15.24 10.90
N ALA A 201 1.49 15.23 10.73
CA ALA A 201 0.55 14.92 11.81
C ALA A 201 0.78 13.51 12.42
N SER A 202 1.19 12.53 11.62
CA SER A 202 1.53 11.19 12.13
C SER A 202 2.81 11.22 12.95
N VAL A 203 3.84 11.94 12.49
CA VAL A 203 5.12 12.13 13.20
C VAL A 203 4.87 12.82 14.55
N ASP A 204 4.12 13.91 14.56
CA ASP A 204 3.79 14.66 15.78
C ASP A 204 3.06 13.80 16.81
N ARG A 205 2.15 12.94 16.34
CA ARG A 205 1.44 11.98 17.21
C ARG A 205 2.41 11.01 17.88
N TYR A 206 3.39 10.46 17.18
CA TYR A 206 4.36 9.55 17.80
C TYR A 206 5.26 10.27 18.80
N LEU A 207 5.68 11.49 18.51
CA LEU A 207 6.46 12.31 19.45
C LEU A 207 5.65 12.62 20.71
N LYS A 208 4.37 12.97 20.57
CA LYS A 208 3.47 13.17 21.71
C LYS A 208 3.36 11.91 22.58
N ASP A 209 3.16 10.75 21.96
CA ASP A 209 3.08 9.47 22.67
C ASP A 209 4.40 9.12 23.38
N TYR A 210 5.54 9.36 22.73
CA TYR A 210 6.86 9.19 23.33
C TYR A 210 7.04 10.09 24.56
N HIS A 211 6.70 11.38 24.46
CA HIS A 211 6.82 12.31 25.59
C HIS A 211 5.90 11.94 26.74
N ARG A 212 4.67 11.47 26.48
CA ARG A 212 3.76 10.97 27.53
C ARG A 212 4.38 9.78 28.27
N VAL A 213 4.98 8.83 27.55
CA VAL A 213 5.68 7.70 28.17
C VAL A 213 6.91 8.17 28.94
N LYS A 214 7.71 9.08 28.40
CA LYS A 214 8.89 9.65 29.06
C LYS A 214 8.55 10.35 30.37
N THR A 215 7.49 11.16 30.40
CA THR A 215 7.03 11.82 31.63
C THR A 215 6.66 10.81 32.71
N LEU A 216 5.88 9.78 32.37
CA LEU A 216 5.45 8.78 33.35
C LEU A 216 6.59 7.87 33.80
N TYR A 217 7.49 7.50 32.89
CA TYR A 217 8.68 6.72 33.23
C TYR A 217 9.62 7.49 34.18
N LYS A 218 9.81 8.80 33.96
CA LYS A 218 10.58 9.66 34.87
C LYS A 218 9.95 9.85 36.25
N LEU A 219 8.66 9.54 36.39
CA LEU A 219 7.94 9.50 37.67
C LEU A 219 7.97 8.09 38.30
N ASP A 220 8.87 7.22 37.84
CA ASP A 220 9.08 5.85 38.33
C ASP A 220 7.81 4.99 38.30
N GLN A 221 6.93 5.23 37.31
CA GLN A 221 5.70 4.47 37.12
C GLN A 221 5.98 3.16 36.37
N ASP A 222 5.24 2.11 36.72
CA ASP A 222 5.38 0.82 36.07
C ASP A 222 4.71 0.76 34.68
N ILE A 223 5.03 -0.29 33.92
CA ILE A 223 4.52 -0.46 32.54
C ILE A 223 2.99 -0.59 32.52
N GLU A 224 2.39 -1.17 33.56
CA GLU A 224 0.95 -1.35 33.68
C GLU A 224 0.24 0.00 33.84
N PHE A 225 0.75 0.86 34.72
CA PHE A 225 0.24 2.20 34.92
C PHE A 225 0.41 3.07 33.67
N ILE A 226 1.58 3.02 33.04
CA ILE A 226 1.83 3.74 31.79
C ILE A 226 0.84 3.28 30.72
N HIS A 227 0.58 1.98 30.60
CA HIS A 227 -0.42 1.45 29.67
C HIS A 227 -1.82 2.00 29.95
N LEU A 228 -2.26 1.97 31.22
CA LEU A 228 -3.56 2.46 31.64
C LEU A 228 -3.73 3.96 31.35
N ALA A 229 -2.72 4.78 31.68
CA ALA A 229 -2.77 6.23 31.53
C ALA A 229 -2.63 6.68 30.06
N THR A 230 -1.86 5.95 29.26
CA THR A 230 -1.56 6.37 27.88
C THR A 230 -2.44 5.70 26.83
N GLN A 231 -3.02 4.54 27.15
CA GLN A 231 -3.67 3.61 26.21
C GLN A 231 -2.74 3.10 25.11
N ILE A 232 -1.42 3.18 25.33
CA ILE A 232 -0.39 2.68 24.42
C ILE A 232 -0.10 1.21 24.77
N ALA A 233 -0.01 0.34 23.77
CA ALA A 233 0.27 -1.07 24.02
C ALA A 233 1.61 -1.30 24.75
N LYS A 234 1.62 -2.22 25.73
CA LYS A 234 2.77 -2.51 26.62
C LYS A 234 4.09 -2.74 25.89
N HIS A 235 4.06 -3.44 24.77
CA HIS A 235 5.27 -3.72 23.97
C HIS A 235 5.85 -2.47 23.29
N VAL A 236 5.02 -1.46 22.99
CA VAL A 236 5.48 -0.15 22.48
C VAL A 236 6.12 0.66 23.61
N ILE A 237 5.51 0.65 24.79
CA ILE A 237 6.04 1.32 25.99
C ILE A 237 7.47 0.83 26.28
N LYS A 238 7.70 -0.48 26.25
CA LYS A 238 9.04 -1.07 26.42
C LYS A 238 10.07 -0.53 25.43
N GLN A 239 9.68 -0.29 24.17
CA GLN A 239 10.60 0.27 23.16
C GLN A 239 10.87 1.75 23.39
N TYR A 240 9.88 2.52 23.82
CA TYR A 240 10.09 3.93 24.19
C TYR A 240 10.96 4.07 25.43
N ILE A 241 10.80 3.19 26.43
CA ILE A 241 11.70 3.13 27.59
C ILE A 241 13.14 2.88 27.15
N ALA A 242 13.37 1.88 26.29
CA ALA A 242 14.71 1.62 25.75
C ALA A 242 15.32 2.84 25.01
N LEU A 243 14.50 3.61 24.28
CA LEU A 243 14.96 4.86 23.65
C LEU A 243 15.27 5.96 24.67
N ILE A 244 14.50 6.07 25.75
CA ILE A 244 14.74 7.06 26.83
C ILE A 244 16.07 6.75 27.52
N GLU A 245 16.30 5.48 27.87
CA GLU A 245 17.57 5.04 28.46
C GLU A 245 18.77 5.28 27.54
N GLU A 246 18.59 5.19 26.21
CA GLU A 246 19.64 5.49 25.22
C GLU A 246 19.90 7.01 25.10
N GLU A 247 18.85 7.83 25.14
CA GLU A 247 18.95 9.30 25.15
C GLU A 247 19.72 9.77 26.39
N GLU A 248 19.43 9.20 27.56
CA GLU A 248 20.08 9.56 28.84
C GLU A 248 21.55 9.11 28.89
N LYS A 249 21.95 8.10 28.13
CA LYS A 249 23.36 7.69 28.00
C LYS A 249 24.17 8.54 27.01
N THR A 250 23.48 9.20 26.08
CA THR A 250 24.10 9.99 25.01
C THR A 250 24.11 11.49 25.34
N SER A 251 23.39 11.90 26.39
CA SER A 251 23.33 13.28 26.91
C SER A 251 24.37 13.50 28.02
#